data_AF-A0A3E0MQL2-F1
#
_entry.id   AF-A0A3E0MQL2-F1
#
_cell.length_a   1.000
_cell.length_b   1.000
_cell.length_c   1.000
_cell.angle_alpha   90.00
_cell.angle_beta   90.00
_cell.angle_gamma   90.00
#
_symmetry.space_group_name_H-M   'P 1'
#
loop_
_entity.id
_entity.type
_entity.pdbx_description
1 polymer ?
#
loop_
_entity_poly.entity_id
_entity_poly.type
_entity_poly.pdbx_seq_one_letter_code
_entity_poly.pdbx_strand_id
1 'polypeptide(L)'
;MFSERNFLPSSETTLKVLYYAQSWEDTSLLRSIVDANEVDHYHMVASGGDHALSLLNHGIPHIHLVDTEQTQLQHVQKKLEALHATDRDSLFGLHSRKGLLHEGRLEGFLQKFSRVFPLLLSPGARRAMVQANSPEQRAEVYDKLWNTRRLQFLSNRFFSRENVDTNARHPGLIQDKSKKPTQVNYVDEFKAKMIAHSLIDNPYVDYIVHGYHKNSSLDYLKGNWVPEPNAITLHHTDMKSYVEQLPSARHMIHASDIMEATDGTFNNDFFEAVDQACTTGSIFLYWEHRYTVQVPDSFKNQWKLVPISRDDRVPFYNNFYLWQKQSKV
;
A
#
# COMPACT_ATOMS: atom_id res chain seq x y z
N MET A 1 34.67 48.23 -9.92
CA MET A 1 33.20 48.12 -10.01
C MET A 1 32.90 46.86 -10.83
N PHE A 2 33.10 45.70 -10.22
CA PHE A 2 32.81 44.40 -10.83
C PHE A 2 31.57 43.86 -10.12
N SER A 3 30.47 43.76 -10.87
CA SER A 3 29.24 43.13 -10.42
C SER A 3 29.35 41.64 -10.77
N GLU A 4 29.57 40.82 -9.76
CA GLU A 4 29.37 39.37 -9.84
C GLU A 4 27.88 39.12 -10.03
N ARG A 5 27.49 38.67 -11.23
CA ARG A 5 26.22 37.98 -11.41
C ARG A 5 26.41 36.54 -10.95
N ASN A 6 25.97 36.25 -9.73
CA ASN A 6 25.76 34.89 -9.29
C ASN A 6 24.74 34.22 -10.23
N PHE A 7 25.23 33.35 -11.11
CA PHE A 7 24.42 32.35 -11.75
C PHE A 7 23.96 31.37 -10.66
N LEU A 8 22.72 31.52 -10.21
CA LEU A 8 22.02 30.45 -9.51
C LEU A 8 21.94 29.25 -10.47
N PRO A 9 22.29 28.04 -10.04
CA PRO A 9 22.05 26.87 -10.87
C PRO A 9 20.54 26.75 -11.10
N SER A 10 20.18 26.67 -12.37
CA SER A 10 18.83 26.37 -12.84
C SER A 10 18.28 25.16 -12.10
N SER A 11 17.05 25.29 -11.60
CA SER A 11 16.20 24.23 -11.04
C SER A 11 16.53 22.87 -11.65
N GLU A 12 17.06 21.96 -10.84
CA GLU A 12 17.07 20.53 -11.15
C GLU A 12 15.67 20.17 -11.63
N THR A 13 15.60 19.62 -12.83
CA THR A 13 14.41 19.00 -13.37
C THR A 13 14.12 17.83 -12.42
N THR A 14 13.32 18.06 -11.39
CA THR A 14 12.91 17.01 -10.46
C THR A 14 12.21 15.97 -11.32
N LEU A 15 12.90 14.86 -11.61
CA LEU A 15 12.30 13.73 -12.29
C LEU A 15 11.02 13.42 -11.53
N LYS A 16 9.88 13.47 -12.22
CA LYS A 16 8.57 13.12 -11.65
C LYS A 16 8.60 11.63 -11.29
N VAL A 17 9.02 11.32 -10.07
CA VAL A 17 9.10 9.94 -9.56
C VAL A 17 7.69 9.47 -9.22
N LEU A 18 7.33 8.29 -9.72
CA LEU A 18 6.19 7.52 -9.22
C LEU A 18 6.68 6.71 -8.02
N TYR A 19 6.02 6.84 -6.86
CA TYR A 19 6.47 6.18 -5.65
C TYR A 19 5.96 4.75 -5.57
N TYR A 20 4.67 4.57 -5.83
CA TYR A 20 4.00 3.27 -5.72
C TYR A 20 3.19 3.03 -6.99
N ALA A 21 3.64 2.07 -7.80
CA ALA A 21 2.84 1.60 -8.92
C ALA A 21 1.73 0.66 -8.47
N GLN A 22 1.84 0.10 -7.27
CA GLN A 22 0.83 -0.75 -6.66
C GLN A 22 0.45 -0.27 -5.25
N SER A 23 -0.79 -0.52 -4.82
CA SER A 23 -1.15 -0.41 -3.40
C SER A 23 -0.61 -1.62 -2.66
N TRP A 24 0.08 -1.39 -1.55
CA TRP A 24 0.75 -2.44 -0.77
C TRP A 24 -0.02 -2.77 0.50
N GLU A 25 -1.33 -2.68 0.51
CA GLU A 25 -2.17 -3.20 1.58
C GLU A 25 -3.20 -4.18 1.00
N ASP A 26 -3.65 -5.15 1.79
CA ASP A 26 -4.41 -6.27 1.28
C ASP A 26 -5.83 -5.90 0.79
N THR A 27 -6.07 -6.06 -0.51
CA THR A 27 -7.38 -5.81 -1.12
C THR A 27 -8.50 -6.74 -0.63
N SER A 28 -8.17 -7.98 -0.22
CA SER A 28 -9.16 -8.89 0.37
C SER A 28 -9.58 -8.46 1.77
N LEU A 29 -8.68 -7.81 2.52
CA LEU A 29 -8.99 -7.24 3.82
C LEU A 29 -9.93 -6.05 3.65
N LEU A 30 -9.61 -5.11 2.76
CA LEU A 30 -10.50 -3.98 2.43
C LEU A 30 -11.90 -4.43 1.99
N ARG A 31 -11.99 -5.44 1.13
CA ARG A 31 -13.29 -6.00 0.71
C ARG A 31 -14.11 -6.54 1.88
N SER A 32 -13.47 -7.26 2.81
CA SER A 32 -14.17 -7.75 4.01
C SER A 32 -14.64 -6.63 4.94
N ILE A 33 -13.97 -5.48 4.94
CA ILE A 33 -14.37 -4.32 5.72
C ILE A 33 -15.62 -3.69 5.13
N VAL A 34 -15.66 -3.47 3.81
CA VAL A 34 -16.85 -2.90 3.16
C VAL A 34 -18.04 -3.86 3.20
N ASP A 35 -17.81 -5.18 3.14
CA ASP A 35 -18.88 -6.18 3.30
C ASP A 35 -19.52 -6.13 4.70
N ALA A 36 -18.75 -5.74 5.71
CA ALA A 36 -19.18 -5.71 7.10
C ALA A 36 -19.70 -4.33 7.55
N ASN A 37 -19.56 -3.28 6.72
CA ASN A 37 -19.87 -1.91 7.10
C ASN A 37 -20.60 -1.17 5.98
N GLU A 38 -21.79 -0.65 6.29
CA GLU A 38 -22.56 0.16 5.36
C GLU A 38 -22.20 1.65 5.54
N VAL A 39 -21.60 2.23 4.50
CA VAL A 39 -21.25 3.66 4.43
C VAL A 39 -21.80 4.28 3.15
N ASP A 40 -21.94 5.61 3.14
CA ASP A 40 -22.51 6.37 2.03
C ASP A 40 -21.42 6.80 1.02
N HIS A 41 -20.21 7.12 1.50
CA HIS A 41 -19.12 7.63 0.67
C HIS A 41 -17.76 7.00 1.02
N TYR A 42 -16.92 6.82 -0.01
CA TYR A 42 -15.63 6.15 0.09
C TYR A 42 -14.51 7.11 -0.30
N HIS A 43 -13.58 7.33 0.62
CA HIS A 43 -12.45 8.25 0.46
C HIS A 43 -11.17 7.52 0.83
N MET A 44 -10.18 7.55 -0.05
CA MET A 44 -8.90 6.89 0.23
C MET A 44 -7.72 7.60 -0.43
N VAL A 45 -6.54 7.39 0.16
CA VAL A 45 -5.27 7.81 -0.47
C VAL A 45 -5.13 7.12 -1.84
N ALA A 46 -4.65 7.85 -2.86
CA ALA A 46 -4.54 7.26 -4.19
C ALA A 46 -3.51 6.13 -4.23
N SER A 47 -2.31 6.34 -3.69
CA SER A 47 -1.24 5.33 -3.67
C SER A 47 -0.99 4.78 -5.09
N GLY A 48 -1.15 3.48 -5.33
CA GLY A 48 -1.12 2.87 -6.67
C GLY A 48 -2.50 2.72 -7.35
N GLY A 49 -3.59 3.09 -6.68
CA GLY A 49 -4.97 2.97 -7.16
C GLY A 49 -5.59 1.56 -7.08
N ASP A 50 -4.84 0.54 -6.67
CA ASP A 50 -5.31 -0.85 -6.72
C ASP A 50 -6.44 -1.14 -5.72
N HIS A 51 -6.47 -0.44 -4.58
CA HIS A 51 -7.57 -0.54 -3.62
C HIS A 51 -8.88 -0.04 -4.21
N ALA A 52 -8.87 1.13 -4.85
CA ALA A 52 -10.06 1.65 -5.51
C ALA A 52 -10.51 0.71 -6.61
N LEU A 53 -9.61 0.26 -7.49
CA LEU A 53 -9.96 -0.66 -8.57
C LEU A 53 -10.50 -2.00 -8.05
N SER A 54 -9.92 -2.55 -6.97
CA SER A 54 -10.43 -3.74 -6.31
C SER A 54 -11.85 -3.55 -5.75
N LEU A 55 -12.09 -2.44 -5.05
CA LEU A 55 -13.40 -2.13 -4.46
C LEU A 55 -14.46 -1.83 -5.54
N LEU A 56 -14.10 -1.14 -6.62
CA LEU A 56 -14.99 -0.96 -7.77
C LEU A 56 -15.35 -2.30 -8.41
N ASN A 57 -14.37 -3.17 -8.63
CA ASN A 57 -14.60 -4.53 -9.12
C ASN A 57 -15.43 -5.39 -8.14
N HIS A 58 -15.41 -5.05 -6.86
CA HIS A 58 -16.23 -5.68 -5.81
C HIS A 58 -17.66 -5.11 -5.73
N GLY A 59 -17.97 -4.05 -6.47
CA GLY A 59 -19.32 -3.49 -6.57
C GLY A 59 -19.51 -2.16 -5.84
N ILE A 60 -18.45 -1.53 -5.32
CA ILE A 60 -18.53 -0.14 -4.85
C ILE A 60 -18.73 0.77 -6.07
N PRO A 61 -19.76 1.63 -6.12
CA PRO A 61 -20.09 2.35 -7.34
C PRO A 61 -19.19 3.55 -7.61
N HIS A 62 -18.68 4.20 -6.55
CA HIS A 62 -17.93 5.45 -6.66
C HIS A 62 -16.94 5.60 -5.51
N ILE A 63 -15.72 6.06 -5.84
CA ILE A 63 -14.63 6.27 -4.88
C ILE A 63 -13.93 7.59 -5.16
N HIS A 64 -13.64 8.34 -4.09
CA HIS A 64 -12.77 9.51 -4.15
C HIS A 64 -11.33 9.13 -3.78
N LEU A 65 -10.40 9.43 -4.68
CA LEU A 65 -8.96 9.28 -4.43
C LEU A 65 -8.32 10.63 -4.18
N VAL A 66 -7.51 10.70 -3.13
CA VAL A 66 -6.84 11.92 -2.68
C VAL A 66 -5.34 11.66 -2.63
N ASP A 67 -4.54 12.56 -3.20
CA ASP A 67 -3.08 12.45 -3.10
C ASP A 67 -2.44 13.83 -3.29
N THR A 68 -1.31 14.05 -2.60
CA THR A 68 -0.48 15.26 -2.78
C THR A 68 0.40 15.15 -4.02
N GLU A 69 0.69 13.94 -4.46
CA GLU A 69 1.58 13.66 -5.60
C GLU A 69 0.78 13.52 -6.89
N GLN A 70 0.87 14.54 -7.75
CA GLN A 70 0.19 14.53 -9.05
C GLN A 70 0.61 13.31 -9.91
N THR A 71 1.82 12.77 -9.72
CA THR A 71 2.31 11.58 -10.43
C THR A 71 1.53 10.32 -10.07
N GLN A 72 1.13 10.16 -8.80
CA GLN A 72 0.28 9.05 -8.34
C GLN A 72 -1.11 9.14 -8.98
N LEU A 73 -1.73 10.34 -8.97
CA LEU A 73 -3.04 10.57 -9.60
C LEU A 73 -3.00 10.31 -11.12
N GLN A 74 -1.95 10.77 -11.80
CA GLN A 74 -1.74 10.50 -13.22
C GLN A 74 -1.55 9.01 -13.50
N HIS A 75 -0.93 8.26 -12.58
CA HIS A 75 -0.78 6.82 -12.71
C HIS A 75 -2.11 6.08 -12.61
N VAL A 76 -2.97 6.48 -11.68
CA VAL A 76 -4.33 5.94 -11.58
C VAL A 76 -5.09 6.18 -12.89
N GLN A 77 -5.01 7.40 -13.44
CA GLN A 77 -5.64 7.73 -14.72
C GLN A 77 -5.16 6.82 -15.87
N LYS A 78 -3.84 6.57 -15.96
CA LYS A 78 -3.28 5.63 -16.95
C LYS A 78 -3.79 4.20 -16.76
N LYS A 79 -3.94 3.73 -15.52
CA LYS A 79 -4.51 2.41 -15.24
C LYS A 79 -5.97 2.32 -15.67
N LEU A 80 -6.77 3.35 -15.40
CA LEU A 80 -8.15 3.42 -15.87
C LEU A 80 -8.23 3.33 -17.40
N GLU A 81 -7.42 4.11 -18.11
CA GLU A 81 -7.33 4.05 -19.57
C GLU A 81 -6.90 2.67 -20.07
N ALA A 82 -5.88 2.07 -19.44
CA ALA A 82 -5.38 0.76 -19.82
C ALA A 82 -6.40 -0.37 -19.61
N LEU A 83 -7.31 -0.27 -18.63
CA LEU A 83 -8.38 -1.26 -18.42
C LEU A 83 -9.32 -1.35 -19.63
N HIS A 84 -9.55 -0.23 -20.33
CA HIS A 84 -10.37 -0.19 -21.55
C HIS A 84 -9.59 -0.55 -22.83
N ALA A 85 -8.28 -0.75 -22.75
CA ALA A 85 -7.44 -0.99 -23.93
C ALA A 85 -7.46 -2.46 -24.37
N THR A 86 -7.31 -2.69 -25.69
CA THR A 86 -7.26 -4.06 -26.25
C THR A 86 -5.96 -4.80 -25.89
N ASP A 87 -4.89 -4.07 -25.60
CA ASP A 87 -3.59 -4.58 -25.16
C ASP A 87 -3.37 -4.43 -23.64
N ARG A 88 -4.48 -4.36 -22.86
CA ARG A 88 -4.50 -4.21 -21.39
C ARG A 88 -3.40 -5.01 -20.69
N ASP A 89 -3.33 -6.32 -20.91
CA ASP A 89 -2.41 -7.19 -20.16
C ASP A 89 -0.94 -6.83 -20.39
N SER A 90 -0.62 -6.36 -21.61
CA SER A 90 0.71 -5.85 -21.96
C SER A 90 0.99 -4.51 -21.28
N LEU A 91 0.02 -3.59 -21.29
CA LEU A 91 0.13 -2.28 -20.64
C LEU A 91 0.34 -2.42 -19.12
N PHE A 92 -0.42 -3.30 -18.47
CA PHE A 92 -0.24 -3.59 -17.05
C PHE A 92 1.04 -4.36 -16.75
N GLY A 93 1.55 -5.14 -17.71
CA GLY A 93 2.74 -5.96 -17.52
C GLY A 93 2.45 -7.30 -16.85
N LEU A 94 1.25 -7.88 -17.01
CA LEU A 94 0.83 -9.10 -16.28
C LEU A 94 1.77 -10.30 -16.45
N HIS A 95 2.48 -10.37 -17.57
CA HIS A 95 3.42 -11.46 -17.87
C HIS A 95 4.86 -10.95 -18.08
N SER A 96 5.16 -9.78 -17.54
CA SER A 96 6.40 -9.05 -17.79
C SER A 96 6.87 -8.36 -16.50
N ARG A 97 8.08 -7.80 -16.51
CA ARG A 97 8.61 -6.96 -15.41
C ARG A 97 8.56 -5.47 -15.77
N LYS A 98 7.76 -5.12 -16.78
CA LYS A 98 7.59 -3.78 -17.35
C LYS A 98 6.11 -3.57 -17.63
N GLY A 99 5.64 -2.34 -17.47
CA GLY A 99 4.23 -1.98 -17.53
C GLY A 99 3.79 -1.30 -16.23
N LEU A 100 2.53 -0.85 -16.20
CA LEU A 100 1.98 0.03 -15.17
C LEU A 100 2.10 -0.53 -13.74
N LEU A 101 2.19 -1.85 -13.56
CA LEU A 101 2.38 -2.46 -12.24
C LEU A 101 3.83 -2.39 -11.72
N HIS A 102 4.77 -1.85 -12.49
CA HIS A 102 6.20 -1.95 -12.21
C HIS A 102 6.94 -0.61 -12.21
N GLU A 103 6.25 0.49 -12.50
CA GLU A 103 6.85 1.81 -12.73
C GLU A 103 7.19 2.58 -11.45
N GLY A 104 6.72 2.10 -10.29
CA GLY A 104 6.93 2.77 -9.02
C GLY A 104 8.30 2.48 -8.42
N ARG A 105 8.73 3.38 -7.56
CA ARG A 105 10.01 3.30 -6.84
C ARG A 105 10.11 2.02 -6.01
N LEU A 106 9.07 1.69 -5.25
CA LEU A 106 9.04 0.47 -4.44
C LEU A 106 9.09 -0.78 -5.32
N GLU A 107 8.32 -0.82 -6.40
CA GLU A 107 8.31 -1.93 -7.33
C GLU A 107 9.68 -2.14 -7.99
N GLY A 108 10.35 -1.05 -8.40
CA GLY A 108 11.71 -1.08 -8.92
C GLY A 108 12.73 -1.59 -7.91
N PHE A 109 12.57 -1.22 -6.62
CA PHE A 109 13.38 -1.75 -5.53
C PHE A 109 13.17 -3.27 -5.35
N LEU A 110 11.92 -3.73 -5.26
CA LEU A 110 11.59 -5.15 -5.10
C LEU A 110 12.02 -5.98 -6.32
N GLN A 111 11.94 -5.42 -7.54
CA GLN A 111 12.45 -6.11 -8.72
C GLN A 111 13.96 -6.35 -8.67
N LYS A 112 14.75 -5.40 -8.15
CA LYS A 112 16.20 -5.62 -7.97
C LYS A 112 16.45 -6.79 -7.02
N PHE A 113 15.70 -6.87 -5.92
CA PHE A 113 15.76 -8.02 -5.01
C PHE A 113 15.39 -9.33 -5.71
N SER A 114 14.26 -9.36 -6.43
CA SER A 114 13.75 -10.58 -7.09
C SER A 114 14.72 -11.18 -8.12
N ARG A 115 15.62 -10.37 -8.70
CA ARG A 115 16.64 -10.83 -9.65
C ARG A 115 17.77 -11.59 -8.97
N VAL A 116 18.18 -11.15 -7.78
CA VAL A 116 19.23 -11.84 -6.99
C VAL A 116 18.66 -12.98 -6.15
N PHE A 117 17.36 -12.90 -5.82
CA PHE A 117 16.65 -13.86 -4.98
C PHE A 117 16.90 -15.35 -5.29
N PRO A 118 16.90 -15.81 -6.56
CA PRO A 118 17.07 -17.23 -6.86
C PRO A 118 18.45 -17.77 -6.49
N LEU A 119 19.46 -16.90 -6.43
CA LEU A 119 20.83 -17.25 -6.05
C LEU A 119 21.00 -17.40 -4.52
N LEU A 120 20.00 -16.94 -3.77
CA LEU A 120 19.96 -16.99 -2.30
C LEU A 120 19.37 -18.30 -1.78
N LEU A 121 18.73 -19.09 -2.63
CA LEU A 121 17.98 -20.29 -2.25
C LEU A 121 18.67 -21.56 -2.74
N SER A 122 18.24 -22.70 -2.22
CA SER A 122 18.60 -24.01 -2.77
C SER A 122 17.98 -24.21 -4.18
N PRO A 123 18.60 -25.01 -5.06
CA PRO A 123 18.02 -25.33 -6.36
C PRO A 123 16.59 -25.86 -6.24
N GLY A 124 15.67 -25.39 -7.10
CA GLY A 124 14.27 -25.81 -7.09
C GLY A 124 13.39 -25.19 -6.00
N ALA A 125 13.95 -24.44 -5.04
CA ALA A 125 13.23 -23.89 -3.88
C ALA A 125 11.93 -23.14 -4.23
N ARG A 126 11.96 -22.26 -5.25
CA ARG A 126 10.76 -21.53 -5.70
C ARG A 126 9.68 -22.44 -6.27
N ARG A 127 10.06 -23.46 -7.03
CA ARG A 127 9.11 -24.42 -7.61
C ARG A 127 8.45 -25.24 -6.51
N ALA A 128 9.25 -25.72 -5.56
CA ALA A 128 8.74 -26.46 -4.41
C ALA A 128 7.76 -25.61 -3.57
N MET A 129 8.04 -24.31 -3.39
CA MET A 129 7.15 -23.41 -2.64
C MET A 129 5.81 -23.20 -3.35
N VAL A 130 5.81 -23.05 -4.68
CA VAL A 130 4.56 -22.98 -5.46
C VAL A 130 3.75 -24.27 -5.36
N GLN A 131 4.41 -25.44 -5.28
CA GLN A 131 3.75 -26.75 -5.24
C GLN A 131 3.27 -27.17 -3.83
N ALA A 132 3.65 -26.43 -2.79
CA ALA A 132 3.30 -26.74 -1.41
C ALA A 132 1.87 -26.27 -1.08
N ASN A 133 0.97 -27.22 -0.89
CA ASN A 133 -0.48 -26.98 -0.80
C ASN A 133 -0.99 -26.74 0.62
N SER A 134 -0.15 -26.94 1.65
CA SER A 134 -0.52 -26.65 3.04
C SER A 134 0.53 -25.77 3.75
N PRO A 135 0.15 -25.07 4.84
CA PRO A 135 1.10 -24.31 5.64
C PRO A 135 2.28 -25.16 6.15
N GLU A 136 2.02 -26.41 6.54
CA GLU A 136 3.04 -27.34 7.02
C GLU A 136 4.04 -27.71 5.92
N GLN A 137 3.55 -27.97 4.70
CA GLN A 137 4.41 -28.21 3.54
C GLN A 137 5.24 -26.97 3.19
N ARG A 138 4.65 -25.77 3.26
CA ARG A 138 5.37 -24.52 3.01
C ARG A 138 6.44 -24.25 4.07
N ALA A 139 6.16 -24.55 5.34
CA ALA A 139 7.14 -24.49 6.42
C ALA A 139 8.31 -25.46 6.18
N GLU A 140 8.01 -26.70 5.77
CA GLU A 140 9.03 -27.70 5.45
C GLU A 140 9.91 -27.26 4.25
N VAL A 141 9.29 -26.76 3.19
CA VAL A 141 10.02 -26.20 2.04
C VAL A 141 10.88 -25.02 2.45
N TYR A 142 10.36 -24.14 3.31
CA TYR A 142 11.12 -23.00 3.81
C TYR A 142 12.38 -23.47 4.55
N ASP A 143 12.23 -24.35 5.54
CA ASP A 143 13.33 -24.80 6.37
C ASP A 143 14.39 -25.56 5.57
N LYS A 144 13.98 -26.40 4.61
CA LYS A 144 14.90 -27.22 3.82
C LYS A 144 15.56 -26.46 2.66
N LEU A 145 14.84 -25.57 1.99
CA LEU A 145 15.24 -25.02 0.70
C LEU A 145 15.40 -23.49 0.67
N TRP A 146 14.76 -22.76 1.59
CA TRP A 146 14.83 -21.29 1.62
C TRP A 146 15.71 -20.75 2.72
N ASN A 147 15.74 -21.39 3.90
CA ASN A 147 16.45 -20.91 5.08
C ASN A 147 17.98 -21.08 4.96
N THR A 148 18.58 -20.44 3.97
CA THR A 148 20.03 -20.45 3.76
C THR A 148 20.67 -19.25 4.46
N ARG A 149 21.95 -19.39 4.84
CA ARG A 149 22.74 -18.27 5.38
C ARG A 149 22.83 -17.08 4.41
N ARG A 150 22.79 -17.36 3.10
CA ARG A 150 22.84 -16.32 2.04
C ARG A 150 21.56 -15.49 2.04
N LEU A 151 20.40 -16.15 2.12
CA LEU A 151 19.12 -15.47 2.20
C LEU A 151 19.05 -14.59 3.46
N GLN A 152 19.39 -15.15 4.62
CA GLN A 152 19.36 -14.43 5.89
C GLN A 152 20.26 -13.18 5.85
N PHE A 153 21.52 -13.33 5.41
CA PHE A 153 22.46 -12.22 5.35
C PHE A 153 22.07 -11.15 4.34
N LEU A 154 21.78 -11.53 3.09
CA LEU A 154 21.50 -10.55 2.04
C LEU A 154 20.13 -9.88 2.20
N SER A 155 19.12 -10.58 2.72
CA SER A 155 17.82 -9.96 3.00
C SER A 155 17.93 -8.92 4.12
N ASN A 156 18.67 -9.22 5.19
CA ASN A 156 18.91 -8.23 6.26
C ASN A 156 19.67 -6.98 5.77
N ARG A 157 20.60 -7.15 4.81
CA ARG A 157 21.31 -6.02 4.20
C ARG A 157 20.44 -5.24 3.23
N PHE A 158 19.64 -5.94 2.41
CA PHE A 158 18.79 -5.34 1.38
C PHE A 158 17.60 -4.61 2.00
N PHE A 159 16.96 -5.19 3.01
CA PHE A 159 15.83 -4.59 3.72
C PHE A 159 16.26 -3.86 4.99
N SER A 160 17.53 -3.44 5.08
CA SER A 160 17.96 -2.57 6.17
C SER A 160 17.19 -1.25 6.13
N ARG A 161 16.99 -0.65 7.32
CA ARG A 161 16.23 0.60 7.48
C ARG A 161 16.68 1.67 6.48
N GLU A 162 17.99 1.93 6.45
CA GLU A 162 18.63 2.93 5.60
C GLU A 162 18.39 2.66 4.10
N ASN A 163 18.53 1.41 3.67
CA ASN A 163 18.37 1.08 2.26
C ASN A 163 16.90 1.23 1.80
N VAL A 164 15.95 0.85 2.65
CA VAL A 164 14.51 0.97 2.36
C VAL A 164 14.06 2.43 2.37
N ASP A 165 14.50 3.22 3.36
CA ASP A 165 14.20 4.67 3.42
C ASP A 165 14.76 5.40 2.19
N THR A 166 15.95 5.02 1.74
CA THR A 166 16.62 5.67 0.61
C THR A 166 16.08 5.20 -0.74
N ASN A 167 15.74 3.92 -0.92
CA ASN A 167 15.52 3.36 -2.25
C ASN A 167 14.08 2.91 -2.52
N ALA A 168 13.24 2.77 -1.49
CA ALA A 168 11.91 2.19 -1.65
C ALA A 168 10.78 3.14 -1.25
N ARG A 169 10.95 3.92 -0.18
CA ARG A 169 9.88 4.73 0.41
C ARG A 169 9.73 6.10 -0.24
N HIS A 170 8.53 6.65 -0.10
CA HIS A 170 8.25 8.06 -0.34
C HIS A 170 9.03 8.93 0.68
N PRO A 171 9.81 9.96 0.26
CA PRO A 171 10.58 10.82 1.16
C PRO A 171 9.74 11.54 2.23
N GLY A 172 8.50 11.89 1.87
CA GLY A 172 7.48 12.40 2.78
C GLY A 172 7.21 11.54 4.01
N LEU A 173 7.50 10.22 3.94
CA LEU A 173 7.28 9.28 5.05
C LEU A 173 8.42 9.23 6.08
N ILE A 174 9.36 10.18 6.02
CA ILE A 174 10.56 10.22 6.86
C ILE A 174 10.78 11.65 7.42
N GLN A 175 9.76 12.52 7.35
CA GLN A 175 9.91 13.94 7.68
C GLN A 175 9.93 14.22 9.19
N ASP A 176 9.06 13.59 9.97
CA ASP A 176 9.05 13.77 11.42
C ASP A 176 10.18 12.98 12.11
N LYS A 177 11.28 13.68 12.40
CA LYS A 177 12.44 13.14 13.13
C LYS A 177 12.20 12.98 14.63
N SER A 178 11.08 13.47 15.17
CA SER A 178 10.76 13.35 16.60
C SER A 178 10.29 11.94 16.98
N LYS A 179 9.70 11.21 16.01
CA LYS A 179 9.26 9.83 16.21
C LYS A 179 10.44 8.86 16.00
N LYS A 180 10.49 7.82 16.84
CA LYS A 180 11.45 6.72 16.67
C LYS A 180 10.82 5.62 15.81
N PRO A 181 11.47 5.19 14.71
CA PRO A 181 10.95 4.12 13.89
C PRO A 181 11.01 2.80 14.65
N THR A 182 9.91 2.06 14.63
CA THR A 182 9.86 0.66 15.04
C THR A 182 10.60 -0.19 14.01
N GLN A 183 11.38 -1.16 14.47
CA GLN A 183 12.07 -2.07 13.59
C GLN A 183 11.10 -3.11 13.03
N VAL A 184 10.81 -3.03 11.74
CA VAL A 184 10.09 -4.09 11.00
C VAL A 184 11.09 -5.19 10.67
N ASN A 185 10.79 -6.42 11.08
CA ASN A 185 11.57 -7.58 10.63
C ASN A 185 10.97 -8.12 9.34
N TYR A 186 11.29 -7.45 8.22
CA TYR A 186 10.77 -7.81 6.89
C TYR A 186 11.01 -9.27 6.51
N VAL A 187 12.08 -9.89 7.00
CA VAL A 187 12.39 -11.29 6.69
C VAL A 187 11.42 -12.23 7.40
N ASP A 188 11.16 -11.98 8.68
CA ASP A 188 10.22 -12.79 9.46
C ASP A 188 8.77 -12.55 9.04
N GLU A 189 8.38 -11.32 8.73
CA GLU A 189 7.06 -11.01 8.15
C GLU A 189 6.88 -11.71 6.80
N PHE A 190 7.87 -11.60 5.90
CA PHE A 190 7.84 -12.29 4.62
C PHE A 190 7.75 -13.81 4.77
N LYS A 191 8.51 -14.40 5.71
CA LYS A 191 8.40 -15.82 6.06
C LYS A 191 7.00 -16.17 6.54
N ALA A 192 6.45 -15.41 7.49
CA ALA A 192 5.14 -15.66 8.07
C ALA A 192 4.04 -15.66 7.00
N LYS A 193 4.00 -14.63 6.14
CA LYS A 193 2.98 -14.52 5.08
C LYS A 193 3.12 -15.60 4.01
N MET A 194 4.35 -15.98 3.66
CA MET A 194 4.63 -17.06 2.70
C MET A 194 4.26 -18.45 3.25
N ILE A 195 4.38 -18.69 4.56
CA ILE A 195 3.96 -19.95 5.17
C ILE A 195 2.42 -19.98 5.29
N ALA A 196 1.82 -18.89 5.75
CA ALA A 196 0.38 -18.79 5.94
C ALA A 196 -0.39 -18.93 4.61
N HIS A 197 0.07 -18.26 3.55
CA HIS A 197 -0.67 -18.14 2.29
C HIS A 197 0.12 -18.73 1.11
N SER A 198 -0.58 -19.38 0.17
CA SER A 198 0.05 -19.85 -1.07
C SER A 198 0.51 -18.66 -1.94
N LEU A 199 1.52 -18.86 -2.79
CA LEU A 199 1.94 -17.81 -3.74
C LEU A 199 0.86 -17.49 -4.78
N ILE A 200 -0.06 -18.41 -5.05
CA ILE A 200 -1.18 -18.19 -5.98
C ILE A 200 -2.20 -17.23 -5.35
N ASP A 201 -2.41 -17.36 -4.04
CA ASP A 201 -3.37 -16.56 -3.28
C ASP A 201 -2.76 -15.30 -2.67
N ASN A 202 -1.46 -15.07 -2.79
CA ASN A 202 -0.77 -13.91 -2.23
C ASN A 202 0.01 -13.15 -3.30
N PRO A 203 -0.61 -12.17 -3.99
CA PRO A 203 0.04 -11.43 -5.06
C PRO A 203 1.24 -10.62 -4.60
N TYR A 204 1.25 -10.17 -3.34
CA TYR A 204 2.33 -9.38 -2.78
C TYR A 204 3.61 -10.21 -2.60
N VAL A 205 3.48 -11.40 -2.00
CA VAL A 205 4.62 -12.33 -1.82
C VAL A 205 5.09 -12.86 -3.17
N ASP A 206 4.17 -13.21 -4.08
CA ASP A 206 4.53 -13.65 -5.45
C ASP A 206 5.34 -12.59 -6.20
N TYR A 207 4.93 -11.31 -6.09
CA TYR A 207 5.67 -10.19 -6.66
C TYR A 207 7.07 -10.05 -6.07
N ILE A 208 7.24 -10.14 -4.75
CA ILE A 208 8.57 -10.06 -4.10
C ILE A 208 9.49 -11.20 -4.60
N VAL A 209 8.95 -12.40 -4.77
CA VAL A 209 9.70 -13.61 -5.19
C VAL A 209 10.10 -13.57 -6.68
N HIS A 210 9.26 -12.99 -7.54
CA HIS A 210 9.42 -13.09 -9.00
C HIS A 210 9.71 -11.75 -9.70
N GLY A 211 9.41 -10.63 -9.07
CA GLY A 211 9.48 -9.27 -9.59
C GLY A 211 8.29 -8.89 -10.48
N TYR A 212 7.27 -9.74 -10.53
CA TYR A 212 5.99 -9.60 -11.23
C TYR A 212 5.02 -10.66 -10.71
N HIS A 213 3.75 -10.55 -11.07
CA HIS A 213 2.71 -11.51 -10.70
C HIS A 213 2.80 -12.77 -11.57
N LYS A 214 3.64 -13.72 -11.17
CA LYS A 214 3.94 -14.92 -11.97
C LYS A 214 2.86 -16.00 -11.83
N ASN A 215 2.40 -16.21 -10.62
CA ASN A 215 1.45 -17.28 -10.26
C ASN A 215 0.13 -16.73 -9.74
N SER A 216 0.09 -15.44 -9.46
CA SER A 216 -1.03 -14.71 -8.88
C SER A 216 -1.49 -13.59 -9.83
N SER A 217 -2.54 -12.87 -9.42
CA SER A 217 -2.95 -11.62 -10.07
C SER A 217 -3.68 -10.77 -9.04
N LEU A 218 -3.60 -9.44 -9.20
CA LEU A 218 -4.53 -8.52 -8.57
C LEU A 218 -5.96 -8.85 -9.04
N ASP A 219 -6.92 -8.70 -8.15
CA ASP A 219 -8.29 -9.17 -8.35
C ASP A 219 -9.02 -8.43 -9.47
N TYR A 220 -8.87 -7.12 -9.57
CA TYR A 220 -9.45 -6.31 -10.65
C TYR A 220 -8.85 -6.59 -12.04
N LEU A 221 -7.74 -7.33 -12.11
CA LEU A 221 -7.08 -7.76 -13.35
C LEU A 221 -7.45 -9.20 -13.74
N LYS A 222 -8.30 -9.88 -12.94
CA LYS A 222 -8.81 -11.20 -13.30
C LYS A 222 -9.96 -11.04 -14.30
N GLY A 223 -9.81 -11.62 -15.49
CA GLY A 223 -10.84 -11.55 -16.53
C GLY A 223 -10.79 -10.25 -17.32
N ASN A 224 -11.94 -9.73 -17.74
CA ASN A 224 -12.07 -8.54 -18.60
C ASN A 224 -12.93 -7.44 -17.98
N TRP A 225 -12.88 -7.31 -16.66
CA TRP A 225 -13.59 -6.25 -15.96
C TRP A 225 -13.06 -4.88 -16.35
N VAL A 226 -13.98 -3.91 -16.46
CA VAL A 226 -13.71 -2.50 -16.65
C VAL A 226 -14.61 -1.69 -15.71
N PRO A 227 -14.10 -0.60 -15.12
CA PRO A 227 -14.93 0.26 -14.26
C PRO A 227 -15.93 1.07 -15.09
N GLU A 228 -17.03 1.48 -14.45
CA GLU A 228 -17.96 2.42 -15.05
C GLU A 228 -17.31 3.80 -15.26
N PRO A 229 -17.72 4.57 -16.28
CA PRO A 229 -17.27 5.94 -16.45
C PRO A 229 -17.53 6.77 -15.20
N ASN A 230 -16.55 7.58 -14.80
CA ASN A 230 -16.60 8.42 -13.59
C ASN A 230 -16.72 7.67 -12.26
N ALA A 231 -16.45 6.36 -12.20
CA ALA A 231 -16.42 5.60 -10.94
C ALA A 231 -15.33 6.07 -9.96
N ILE A 232 -14.35 6.87 -10.42
CA ILE A 232 -13.33 7.49 -9.59
C ILE A 232 -13.33 9.01 -9.78
N THR A 233 -13.26 9.75 -8.67
CA THR A 233 -12.94 11.18 -8.67
C THR A 233 -11.57 11.39 -8.03
N LEU A 234 -10.68 12.09 -8.74
CA LEU A 234 -9.32 12.39 -8.28
C LEU A 234 -9.25 13.80 -7.66
N HIS A 235 -8.61 13.92 -6.50
CA HIS A 235 -8.40 15.18 -5.79
C HIS A 235 -6.90 15.40 -5.54
N HIS A 236 -6.34 16.45 -6.13
CA HIS A 236 -4.95 16.86 -5.90
C HIS A 236 -4.85 17.81 -4.72
N THR A 237 -4.74 17.25 -3.52
CA THR A 237 -4.69 17.98 -2.24
C THR A 237 -4.20 17.03 -1.15
N ASP A 238 -3.88 17.53 0.05
CA ASP A 238 -3.61 16.66 1.20
C ASP A 238 -4.92 16.14 1.81
N MET A 239 -4.83 14.96 2.44
CA MET A 239 -5.99 14.27 2.99
C MET A 239 -6.68 15.07 4.11
N LYS A 240 -5.94 15.85 4.92
CA LYS A 240 -6.54 16.63 6.01
C LYS A 240 -7.40 17.75 5.42
N SER A 241 -6.84 18.59 4.54
CA SER A 241 -7.59 19.67 3.90
C SER A 241 -8.75 19.17 3.05
N TYR A 242 -8.64 17.97 2.46
CA TYR A 242 -9.77 17.31 1.80
C TYR A 242 -10.89 16.95 2.78
N VAL A 243 -10.57 16.26 3.87
CA VAL A 243 -11.56 15.79 4.86
C VAL A 243 -12.26 16.95 5.55
N GLU A 244 -11.56 18.06 5.83
CA GLU A 244 -12.13 19.29 6.41
C GLU A 244 -13.25 19.90 5.55
N GLN A 245 -13.27 19.62 4.25
CA GLN A 245 -14.28 20.14 3.31
C GLN A 245 -15.44 19.16 3.08
N LEU A 246 -15.37 17.94 3.61
CA LEU A 246 -16.43 16.96 3.41
C LEU A 246 -17.70 17.37 4.15
N PRO A 247 -18.88 17.22 3.54
CA PRO A 247 -20.13 17.32 4.27
C PRO A 247 -20.22 16.19 5.31
N SER A 248 -20.95 16.43 6.39
CA SER A 248 -21.16 15.40 7.41
C SER A 248 -22.01 14.25 6.85
N ALA A 249 -21.47 13.03 6.81
CA ALA A 249 -22.17 11.82 6.34
C ALA A 249 -21.53 10.53 6.89
N ARG A 250 -22.02 9.34 6.50
CA ARG A 250 -21.35 8.07 6.82
C ARG A 250 -20.25 7.83 5.81
N HIS A 251 -19.01 8.09 6.22
CA HIS A 251 -17.82 7.99 5.38
C HIS A 251 -17.01 6.75 5.73
N MET A 252 -16.41 6.13 4.73
CA MET A 252 -15.18 5.37 4.89
C MET A 252 -14.00 6.27 4.53
N ILE A 253 -13.11 6.50 5.48
CA ILE A 253 -11.86 7.25 5.26
C ILE A 253 -10.68 6.29 5.43
N HIS A 254 -9.92 6.08 4.36
CA HIS A 254 -8.71 5.26 4.34
C HIS A 254 -7.45 6.11 4.12
N ALA A 255 -6.65 6.27 5.17
CA ALA A 255 -5.55 7.24 5.23
C ALA A 255 -4.19 6.60 5.61
N SER A 256 -3.85 5.46 5.00
CA SER A 256 -2.50 4.87 5.10
C SER A 256 -1.43 5.86 4.66
N ASP A 257 -0.24 5.77 5.25
CA ASP A 257 0.93 6.58 4.88
C ASP A 257 0.72 8.10 4.96
N ILE A 258 -0.33 8.58 5.63
CA ILE A 258 -0.55 10.02 5.88
C ILE A 258 0.02 10.44 7.23
N MET A 259 -0.41 9.77 8.31
CA MET A 259 -0.11 10.16 9.69
C MET A 259 1.26 9.72 10.20
N GLU A 260 1.90 8.82 9.46
CA GLU A 260 3.11 8.13 9.92
C GLU A 260 4.27 9.12 10.12
N ALA A 261 4.44 10.07 9.21
CA ALA A 261 5.61 10.97 9.16
C ALA A 261 5.30 12.44 9.45
N THR A 262 4.13 12.70 9.99
CA THR A 262 3.66 14.01 10.45
C THR A 262 3.81 14.15 11.96
N ASP A 263 3.87 15.37 12.47
CA ASP A 263 3.97 15.60 13.91
C ASP A 263 2.68 15.29 14.69
N GLY A 264 2.76 15.32 16.02
CA GLY A 264 1.61 15.04 16.89
C GLY A 264 0.48 16.07 16.76
N THR A 265 0.81 17.33 16.45
CA THR A 265 -0.19 18.40 16.28
C THR A 265 -1.02 18.14 15.03
N PHE A 266 -0.36 17.90 13.90
CA PHE A 266 -1.03 17.55 12.64
C PHE A 266 -1.93 16.33 12.80
N ASN A 267 -1.42 15.28 13.47
CA ASN A 267 -2.21 14.06 13.68
C ASN A 267 -3.46 14.33 14.53
N ASN A 268 -3.34 15.10 15.62
CA ASN A 268 -4.48 15.48 16.44
C ASN A 268 -5.54 16.24 15.62
N ASP A 269 -5.11 17.25 14.85
CA ASP A 269 -6.01 18.02 13.99
C ASP A 269 -6.67 17.13 12.93
N PHE A 270 -5.94 16.16 12.37
CA PHE A 270 -6.49 15.26 11.36
C PHE A 270 -7.54 14.31 11.95
N PHE A 271 -7.29 13.75 13.15
CA PHE A 271 -8.31 13.00 13.88
C PHE A 271 -9.55 13.83 14.18
N GLU A 272 -9.39 15.12 14.52
CA GLU A 272 -10.52 16.04 14.71
C GLU A 272 -11.30 16.28 13.41
N ALA A 273 -10.61 16.53 12.29
CA ALA A 273 -11.25 16.69 10.98
C ALA A 273 -12.06 15.44 10.57
N VAL A 274 -11.48 14.25 10.77
CA VAL A 274 -12.17 12.96 10.55
C VAL A 274 -13.41 12.85 11.44
N ASP A 275 -13.31 13.18 12.72
CA ASP A 275 -14.45 13.15 13.62
C ASP A 275 -15.57 14.12 13.18
N GLN A 276 -15.23 15.35 12.80
CA GLN A 276 -16.21 16.36 12.37
C GLN A 276 -16.93 15.97 11.07
N ALA A 277 -16.22 15.40 10.10
CA ALA A 277 -16.79 14.95 8.83
C ALA A 277 -17.69 13.71 8.98
N CYS A 278 -17.45 12.87 9.98
CA CYS A 278 -18.09 11.57 10.09
C CYS A 278 -19.32 11.55 10.99
N THR A 279 -20.36 10.84 10.56
CA THR A 279 -21.53 10.48 11.38
C THR A 279 -21.41 9.06 11.95
N THR A 280 -22.35 8.66 12.81
CA THR A 280 -22.36 7.30 13.39
C THR A 280 -22.38 6.22 12.30
N GLY A 281 -21.57 5.18 12.48
CA GLY A 281 -21.41 4.11 11.51
C GLY A 281 -20.29 4.36 10.49
N SER A 282 -19.78 5.59 10.37
CA SER A 282 -18.55 5.86 9.63
C SER A 282 -17.40 4.98 10.12
N ILE A 283 -16.49 4.68 9.21
CA ILE A 283 -15.27 3.94 9.51
C ILE A 283 -14.03 4.74 9.10
N PHE A 284 -13.00 4.65 9.94
CA PHE A 284 -11.70 5.27 9.70
C PHE A 284 -10.63 4.21 9.82
N LEU A 285 -9.79 4.08 8.78
CA LEU A 285 -8.81 3.02 8.72
C LEU A 285 -7.47 3.49 8.14
N TYR A 286 -6.40 2.88 8.64
CA TYR A 286 -5.04 3.18 8.22
C TYR A 286 -4.11 2.04 8.62
N TRP A 287 -3.01 1.92 7.89
CA TRP A 287 -1.91 1.04 8.22
C TRP A 287 -0.74 1.81 8.83
N GLU A 288 -0.05 1.16 9.76
CA GLU A 288 1.24 1.62 10.27
C GLU A 288 2.35 0.75 9.69
N HIS A 289 3.29 1.39 9.02
CA HIS A 289 4.47 0.72 8.52
C HIS A 289 5.59 0.78 9.57
N ARG A 290 6.08 1.95 9.96
CA ARG A 290 7.23 2.07 10.89
C ARG A 290 7.00 2.93 12.11
N TYR A 291 6.03 3.84 12.10
CA TYR A 291 5.81 4.73 13.24
C TYR A 291 4.41 4.57 13.78
N THR A 292 4.32 4.41 15.09
CA THR A 292 3.04 4.32 15.79
C THR A 292 2.36 5.68 15.82
N VAL A 293 1.12 5.71 15.38
CA VAL A 293 0.21 6.85 15.44
C VAL A 293 -0.42 6.88 16.83
N GLN A 294 -0.19 7.98 17.54
CA GLN A 294 -0.85 8.21 18.82
C GLN A 294 -2.27 8.70 18.57
N VAL A 295 -3.26 7.90 18.95
CA VAL A 295 -4.68 8.24 18.80
C VAL A 295 -5.12 9.11 19.99
N PRO A 296 -5.72 10.30 19.76
CA PRO A 296 -6.21 11.17 20.82
C PRO A 296 -7.32 10.52 21.65
N ASP A 297 -7.35 10.79 22.96
CA ASP A 297 -8.40 10.25 23.83
C ASP A 297 -9.79 10.82 23.49
N SER A 298 -9.87 12.05 23.01
CA SER A 298 -11.10 12.65 22.47
C SER A 298 -11.69 11.82 21.33
N PHE A 299 -10.84 11.26 20.47
CA PHE A 299 -11.25 10.38 19.37
C PHE A 299 -11.71 9.02 19.91
N LYS A 300 -10.94 8.38 20.80
CA LYS A 300 -11.30 7.09 21.42
C LYS A 300 -12.61 7.13 22.20
N ASN A 301 -13.01 8.29 22.71
CA ASN A 301 -14.29 8.45 23.41
C ASN A 301 -15.50 8.40 22.46
N GLN A 302 -15.31 8.69 21.17
CA GLN A 302 -16.39 8.69 20.16
C GLN A 302 -16.27 7.52 19.17
N TRP A 303 -15.09 6.89 19.10
CA TRP A 303 -14.77 5.85 18.14
C TRP A 303 -14.31 4.57 18.84
N LYS A 304 -14.84 3.44 18.37
CA LYS A 304 -14.46 2.12 18.88
C LYS A 304 -13.52 1.44 17.89
N LEU A 305 -12.43 0.87 18.41
CA LEU A 305 -11.57 0.00 17.63
C LEU A 305 -12.32 -1.30 17.31
N VAL A 306 -12.40 -1.64 16.03
CA VAL A 306 -13.03 -2.86 15.53
C VAL A 306 -11.97 -3.95 15.43
N PRO A 307 -12.15 -5.11 16.09
CA PRO A 307 -11.22 -6.21 15.94
C PRO A 307 -11.33 -6.79 14.53
N ILE A 308 -10.19 -6.93 13.86
CA ILE A 308 -10.10 -7.54 12.54
C ILE A 308 -9.54 -8.95 12.70
N SER A 309 -10.27 -9.95 12.19
CA SER A 309 -9.86 -11.36 12.24
C SER A 309 -9.15 -11.83 10.97
N ARG A 310 -9.25 -11.09 9.87
CA ARG A 310 -8.60 -11.43 8.60
C ARG A 310 -7.15 -10.96 8.60
N ASP A 311 -6.26 -11.89 8.29
CA ASP A 311 -4.83 -11.62 8.17
C ASP A 311 -4.52 -10.80 6.92
N ASP A 312 -3.70 -9.75 7.07
CA ASP A 312 -3.17 -8.97 5.95
C ASP A 312 -2.06 -9.78 5.27
N ARG A 313 -2.21 -10.07 3.97
CA ARG A 313 -1.22 -10.88 3.21
C ARG A 313 0.07 -10.14 2.89
N VAL A 314 0.17 -8.83 3.14
CA VAL A 314 1.36 -8.02 2.83
C VAL A 314 2.40 -8.11 3.96
N PRO A 315 3.69 -8.36 3.64
CA PRO A 315 4.74 -8.53 4.64
C PRO A 315 5.47 -7.23 5.03
N PHE A 316 4.81 -6.07 4.99
CA PHE A 316 5.46 -4.77 5.19
C PHE A 316 4.96 -3.99 6.41
N TYR A 317 3.70 -4.17 6.82
CA TYR A 317 3.07 -3.33 7.83
C TYR A 317 3.08 -4.02 9.20
N ASN A 318 3.24 -3.22 10.25
CA ASN A 318 3.21 -3.72 11.62
C ASN A 318 1.79 -3.87 12.13
N ASN A 319 0.95 -2.86 11.85
CA ASN A 319 -0.39 -2.79 12.38
C ASN A 319 -1.36 -2.29 11.32
N PHE A 320 -2.60 -2.73 11.47
CA PHE A 320 -3.76 -2.20 10.76
C PHE A 320 -4.82 -1.82 11.78
N TYR A 321 -5.38 -0.63 11.63
CA TYR A 321 -6.42 -0.12 12.51
C TYR A 321 -7.71 0.16 11.73
N LEU A 322 -8.82 -0.32 12.28
CA LEU A 322 -10.17 0.01 11.84
C LEU A 322 -10.95 0.57 13.02
N TRP A 323 -11.33 1.83 12.92
CA TRP A 323 -12.17 2.53 13.89
C TRP A 323 -13.57 2.68 13.33
N GLN A 324 -14.58 2.55 14.18
CA GLN A 324 -15.98 2.81 13.82
C GLN A 324 -16.57 3.86 14.75
N LYS A 325 -17.19 4.90 14.18
CA LYS A 325 -17.82 5.97 14.95
C LYS A 325 -19.10 5.48 15.62
N GLN A 326 -19.19 5.69 16.92
CA GLN A 326 -20.31 5.22 17.73
C GLN A 326 -21.48 6.21 17.72
N SER A 327 -22.67 5.74 18.13
CA SER A 327 -23.76 6.65 18.51
C SER A 327 -23.35 7.43 19.74
N LYS A 328 -23.65 8.74 19.77
CA LYS A 328 -23.57 9.50 21.03
C LYS A 328 -24.58 8.87 22.01
N VAL A 329 -24.08 8.41 23.16
CA VAL A 329 -24.90 7.88 24.25
C VAL A 329 -25.70 8.99 24.91
#